data_AF-V5EVW6-F1
#
_entry.id   AF-V5EVW6-F1
#
_cell.length_a   1.000
_cell.length_b   1.000
_cell.length_c   1.000
_cell.angle_alpha   90.00
_cell.angle_beta   90.00
_cell.angle_gamma   90.00
#
_symmetry.space_group_name_H-M   'P 1'
#
loop_
_entity.id
_entity.type
_entity.pdbx_description
1 polymer ?
#
loop_
_entity_poly.entity_id
_entity_poly.type
_entity_poly.pdbx_seq_one_letter_code
_entity_poly.pdbx_strand_id
1 'polypeptide(L)'
;MSSSEPYTRPHPYSIFTHSVGATLAGHSLLSKLRAIASAGFDGIELFQDDLDAFAASDEFRALQARGDALISAPLAHDTIAAFTPPDSPRNHNRRRHSGSSTASDSSTTSTSATSYTAIPVSSSSKGLSMTSLDNDLLVRTDRGELVIGSDGLPMTYNAWGECTTTTYRQELAAASYIASFCDSLGLAIYSLQPLRDFEGWAKPEDQQLALRRARSRFEIMRMLGADLLLICSNNQHAPATVGDVERIGSDLAQLGRYAEHFGPICTSYRASVDGTMQRQEKSIRVGYEALSWGAHVDVWARAWQAVQHADRGNVGLILDSFNTLAREYADPCTKTGITDRYDDPYAAVMQSIGRLSSVPAHKIFFLQIGDARRMPEPLKPSPNAEEPRPARMIWSRGNRLFPCEYEQGAFMPTTEFVQAAVTKAGYRGPWSIEVFNSSLSDQGEEVPAHHAMRARAGLDRLVEEVFA
;
A
#
# COMPACT_ATOMS: atom_id res chain seq x y z
N MET A 1 -18.57 16.15 29.04
CA MET A 1 -17.18 15.65 28.97
C MET A 1 -17.27 14.15 29.13
N SER A 2 -17.35 13.42 28.01
CA SER A 2 -17.34 11.96 28.02
C SER A 2 -15.90 11.52 28.22
N SER A 3 -15.59 10.91 29.36
CA SER A 3 -14.32 10.21 29.55
C SER A 3 -14.25 9.07 28.53
N SER A 4 -13.35 9.16 27.56
CA SER A 4 -13.04 8.04 26.69
C SER A 4 -12.54 6.89 27.56
N GLU A 5 -13.21 5.73 27.50
CA GLU A 5 -12.68 4.51 28.09
C GLU A 5 -11.29 4.22 27.49
N PRO A 6 -10.33 3.71 28.28
CA PRO A 6 -9.01 3.36 27.76
C PRO A 6 -9.14 2.35 26.63
N TYR A 7 -8.27 2.45 25.62
CA TYR A 7 -8.25 1.53 24.48
C TYR A 7 -8.08 0.07 24.97
N THR A 8 -9.15 -0.73 24.90
CA THR A 8 -9.21 -2.06 25.54
C THR A 8 -8.72 -3.20 24.65
N ARG A 9 -8.56 -2.96 23.34
CA ARG A 9 -8.15 -4.00 22.37
C ARG A 9 -6.63 -4.11 22.27
N PRO A 10 -6.06 -5.30 22.04
CA PRO A 10 -4.61 -5.47 21.87
C PRO A 10 -4.08 -4.90 20.54
N HIS A 11 -4.95 -4.75 19.54
CA HIS A 11 -4.62 -4.25 18.21
C HIS A 11 -5.71 -3.28 17.70
N PRO A 12 -5.36 -2.24 16.91
CA PRO A 12 -6.32 -1.46 16.13
C PRO A 12 -7.09 -2.34 15.15
N TYR A 13 -8.37 -2.05 14.95
CA TYR A 13 -9.16 -2.70 13.91
C TYR A 13 -9.23 -1.82 12.67
N SER A 14 -8.99 -2.46 11.53
CA SER A 14 -9.08 -1.85 10.21
C SER A 14 -9.97 -2.69 9.29
N ILE A 15 -10.43 -2.11 8.20
CA ILE A 15 -11.21 -2.82 7.18
C ILE A 15 -11.00 -2.19 5.81
N PHE A 16 -11.00 -3.03 4.79
CA PHE A 16 -11.00 -2.61 3.40
C PHE A 16 -12.30 -1.93 3.02
N THR A 17 -12.20 -0.77 2.39
CA THR A 17 -13.41 -0.02 2.00
C THR A 17 -14.32 -0.82 1.06
N HIS A 18 -13.77 -1.72 0.24
CA HIS A 18 -14.59 -2.61 -0.59
C HIS A 18 -15.34 -3.68 0.22
N SER A 19 -14.80 -4.12 1.36
CA SER A 19 -15.35 -5.21 2.18
C SER A 19 -16.65 -4.87 2.91
N VAL A 20 -17.11 -3.62 2.80
CA VAL A 20 -18.45 -3.23 3.25
C VAL A 20 -19.42 -3.01 2.09
N GLY A 21 -18.94 -2.90 0.85
CA GLY A 21 -19.80 -2.73 -0.30
C GLY A 21 -19.09 -2.32 -1.58
N ALA A 22 -19.55 -2.85 -2.71
CA ALA A 22 -19.06 -2.53 -4.03
C ALA A 22 -19.60 -1.19 -4.54
N THR A 23 -18.72 -0.32 -5.01
CA THR A 23 -19.12 0.97 -5.61
C THR A 23 -19.98 0.79 -6.86
N LEU A 24 -19.75 -0.29 -7.63
CA LEU A 24 -20.60 -0.65 -8.78
C LEU A 24 -22.05 -1.00 -8.41
N ALA A 25 -22.31 -1.35 -7.14
CA ALA A 25 -23.66 -1.57 -6.62
C ALA A 25 -24.29 -0.29 -6.02
N GLY A 26 -23.67 0.87 -6.19
CA GLY A 26 -24.18 2.16 -5.72
C GLY A 26 -23.75 2.54 -4.31
N HIS A 27 -22.86 1.79 -3.68
CA HIS A 27 -22.40 2.07 -2.32
C HIS A 27 -21.29 3.13 -2.34
N SER A 28 -21.64 4.39 -2.04
CA SER A 28 -20.68 5.51 -2.09
C SER A 28 -19.57 5.37 -1.05
N LEU A 29 -18.39 5.93 -1.33
CA LEU A 29 -17.28 5.91 -0.37
C LEU A 29 -17.66 6.59 0.95
N LEU A 30 -18.43 7.69 0.93
CA LEU A 30 -18.82 8.38 2.15
C LEU A 30 -19.79 7.56 3.01
N SER A 31 -20.73 6.81 2.42
CA SER A 31 -21.62 5.93 3.20
C SER A 31 -20.85 4.76 3.83
N LYS A 32 -19.89 4.19 3.08
CA LYS A 32 -19.00 3.14 3.58
C LYS A 32 -18.17 3.59 4.77
N LEU A 33 -17.54 4.77 4.69
CA LEU A 33 -16.75 5.31 5.80
C LEU A 33 -17.59 5.58 7.06
N ARG A 34 -18.82 6.08 6.91
CA ARG A 34 -19.75 6.25 8.05
C ARG A 34 -20.12 4.92 8.69
N ALA A 35 -20.41 3.91 7.88
CA ALA A 35 -20.73 2.56 8.36
C ALA A 35 -19.56 1.93 9.13
N ILE A 36 -18.35 2.05 8.58
CA ILE A 36 -17.10 1.57 9.21
C ILE A 36 -16.87 2.26 10.57
N ALA A 37 -16.96 3.60 10.61
CA ALA A 37 -16.82 4.35 11.87
C ALA A 37 -17.89 3.95 12.90
N SER A 38 -19.14 3.81 12.45
CA SER A 38 -20.27 3.43 13.32
C SER A 38 -20.13 2.02 13.90
N ALA A 39 -19.47 1.10 13.19
CA ALA A 39 -19.13 -0.24 13.69
C ALA A 39 -17.92 -0.26 14.66
N GLY A 40 -17.27 0.89 14.88
CA GLY A 40 -16.18 1.04 15.87
C GLY A 40 -14.82 0.53 15.38
N PHE A 41 -14.56 0.62 14.08
CA PHE A 41 -13.21 0.47 13.52
C PHE A 41 -12.35 1.70 13.83
N ASP A 42 -11.03 1.50 13.92
CA ASP A 42 -10.05 2.58 14.15
C ASP A 42 -9.50 3.15 12.85
N GLY A 43 -9.66 2.44 11.74
CA GLY A 43 -9.20 2.90 10.44
C GLY A 43 -9.63 2.01 9.29
N ILE A 44 -9.08 2.33 8.14
CA ILE A 44 -9.34 1.66 6.87
C ILE A 44 -8.05 1.35 6.13
N GLU A 45 -8.14 0.38 5.24
CA GLU A 45 -7.30 0.30 4.05
C GLU A 45 -8.14 0.81 2.86
N LEU A 46 -7.66 1.85 2.17
CA LEU A 46 -8.43 2.51 1.12
C LEU A 46 -8.24 1.80 -0.22
N PHE A 47 -9.36 1.41 -0.84
CA PHE A 47 -9.35 0.90 -2.20
C PHE A 47 -9.18 2.03 -3.21
N GLN A 48 -8.17 1.92 -4.09
CA GLN A 48 -7.96 2.88 -5.18
C GLN A 48 -9.22 3.06 -6.04
N ASP A 49 -9.92 1.96 -6.39
CA ASP A 49 -11.14 2.04 -7.22
C ASP A 49 -12.28 2.80 -6.52
N ASP A 50 -12.35 2.75 -5.18
CA ASP A 50 -13.33 3.53 -4.43
C ASP A 50 -13.00 5.02 -4.45
N LEU A 51 -11.71 5.36 -4.36
CA LEU A 51 -11.24 6.74 -4.47
C LEU A 51 -11.49 7.29 -5.87
N ASP A 52 -11.17 6.51 -6.92
CA ASP A 52 -11.37 6.87 -8.32
C ASP A 52 -12.85 7.12 -8.61
N ALA A 53 -13.72 6.19 -8.16
CA ALA A 53 -15.15 6.33 -8.33
C ALA A 53 -15.71 7.54 -7.56
N PHE A 54 -15.21 7.82 -6.35
CA PHE A 54 -15.57 9.01 -5.61
C PHE A 54 -15.15 10.29 -6.33
N ALA A 55 -13.91 10.37 -6.82
CA ALA A 55 -13.40 11.51 -7.58
C ALA A 55 -14.23 11.79 -8.86
N ALA A 56 -14.74 10.74 -9.49
CA ALA A 56 -15.60 10.83 -10.67
C ALA A 56 -17.09 11.04 -10.38
N SER A 57 -17.52 11.02 -9.11
CA SER A 57 -18.94 11.04 -8.73
C SER A 57 -19.59 12.42 -8.78
N ASP A 58 -20.92 12.45 -8.93
CA ASP A 58 -21.72 13.68 -8.75
C ASP A 58 -21.70 14.17 -7.30
N GLU A 59 -21.57 13.26 -6.33
CA GLU A 59 -21.44 13.59 -4.90
C GLU A 59 -20.21 14.47 -4.67
N PHE A 60 -19.06 14.10 -5.23
CA PHE A 60 -17.85 14.91 -5.12
C PHE A 60 -17.95 16.24 -5.88
N ARG A 61 -18.52 16.24 -7.09
CA ARG A 61 -18.77 17.50 -7.83
C ARG A 61 -19.66 18.47 -7.04
N ALA A 62 -20.70 17.96 -6.37
CA ALA A 62 -21.56 18.77 -5.52
C ALA A 62 -20.82 19.35 -4.31
N LEU A 63 -19.93 18.57 -3.68
CA LEU A 63 -19.05 19.04 -2.60
C LEU A 63 -18.11 20.16 -3.07
N GLN A 64 -17.51 20.01 -4.24
CA GLN A 64 -16.67 21.05 -4.83
C GLN A 64 -17.46 22.34 -5.10
N ALA A 65 -18.68 22.23 -5.64
CA ALA A 65 -19.54 23.38 -5.92
C ALA A 65 -19.95 24.16 -4.66
N ARG A 66 -20.03 23.49 -3.50
CA ARG A 66 -20.28 24.13 -2.20
C ARG A 66 -19.04 24.74 -1.56
N GLY A 67 -17.85 24.46 -2.09
CA GLY A 67 -16.57 24.86 -1.49
C GLY A 67 -16.06 23.92 -0.40
N ASP A 68 -16.71 22.77 -0.19
CA ASP A 68 -16.34 21.77 0.82
C ASP A 68 -15.10 20.95 0.39
N ALA A 69 -14.76 20.95 -0.91
CA ALA A 69 -13.61 20.27 -1.49
C ALA A 69 -12.87 21.20 -2.46
N LEU A 70 -11.87 21.93 -1.97
CA LEU A 70 -11.07 22.82 -2.81
C LEU A 70 -10.02 22.01 -3.59
N ILE A 71 -9.87 22.32 -4.89
CA ILE A 71 -8.66 21.96 -5.63
C ILE A 71 -7.59 22.90 -5.08
N SER A 72 -6.67 22.40 -4.24
CA SER A 72 -5.53 23.23 -3.83
C SER A 72 -4.83 23.76 -5.09
N ALA A 73 -4.64 25.09 -5.15
CA ALA A 73 -3.72 25.70 -6.08
C ALA A 73 -2.33 25.04 -5.93
N PRO A 74 -1.48 25.01 -6.99
CA PRO A 74 -0.17 24.38 -6.88
C PRO A 74 0.55 24.92 -5.64
N LEU A 75 1.06 24.00 -4.82
CA LEU A 75 1.91 24.33 -3.68
C LEU A 75 3.04 25.22 -4.21
N ALA A 76 3.02 26.51 -3.86
CA ALA A 76 4.12 27.39 -4.16
C ALA A 76 5.39 26.80 -3.53
N HIS A 77 6.47 26.74 -4.29
CA HIS A 77 7.79 26.25 -3.84
C HIS A 77 8.37 27.03 -2.63
N ASP A 78 7.69 28.08 -2.17
CA ASP A 78 8.21 29.04 -1.19
C ASP A 78 7.83 28.77 0.27
N THR A 79 7.11 27.70 0.60
CA THR A 79 6.75 27.42 2.02
C THR A 79 7.67 26.45 2.76
N ILE A 80 8.83 26.07 2.18
CA ILE A 80 9.86 25.28 2.87
C ILE A 80 10.78 26.15 3.76
N ALA A 81 10.62 27.48 3.75
CA ALA A 81 11.50 28.39 4.50
C ALA A 81 11.03 28.78 5.91
N ALA A 82 9.95 28.19 6.45
CA ALA A 82 9.37 28.61 7.73
C ALA A 82 9.36 27.51 8.81
N PHE A 83 10.41 26.70 8.89
CA PHE A 83 10.72 25.93 10.10
C PHE A 83 12.23 25.88 10.30
N THR A 84 12.82 27.02 10.69
CA THR A 84 14.15 27.02 11.30
C THR A 84 14.04 26.30 12.64
N PRO A 85 14.85 25.27 12.94
CA PRO A 85 14.83 24.59 14.23
C PRO A 85 15.12 25.58 15.37
N PRO A 86 14.51 25.45 16.55
CA PRO A 86 14.95 26.20 17.71
C PRO A 86 16.39 25.81 18.08
N ASP A 87 17.29 26.79 18.07
CA ASP A 87 18.67 26.67 18.53
C ASP A 87 18.71 26.00 19.91
N SER A 88 19.41 24.87 19.99
CA SER A 88 19.76 24.25 21.27
C SER A 88 20.93 24.99 21.94
N PRO A 89 20.98 25.06 23.29
CA PRO A 89 21.66 26.13 24.00
C PRO A 89 23.15 25.88 24.24
N ARG A 90 23.89 26.98 24.19
CA ARG A 90 25.10 27.31 24.98
C ARG A 90 26.24 26.28 25.00
N ASN A 91 27.33 26.64 24.32
CA ASN A 91 28.67 26.37 24.85
C ASN A 91 29.47 27.67 24.94
N HIS A 92 29.47 28.27 26.13
CA HIS A 92 30.40 29.34 26.47
C HIS A 92 31.78 28.72 26.70
N ASN A 93 32.74 29.01 25.80
CA ASN A 93 34.10 29.30 26.25
C ASN A 93 34.96 29.97 25.16
N ARG A 94 35.18 31.27 25.39
CA ARG A 94 36.49 31.95 25.42
C ARG A 94 37.44 31.85 24.21
N ARG A 95 37.61 33.04 23.61
CA ARG A 95 38.86 33.80 23.34
C ARG A 95 39.13 34.13 21.86
N ARG A 96 38.81 35.39 21.55
CA ARG A 96 39.53 36.35 20.69
C ARG A 96 40.96 35.93 20.34
N HIS A 97 41.29 35.96 19.05
CA HIS A 97 42.32 36.89 18.55
C HIS A 97 42.11 37.24 17.07
N SER A 98 42.30 38.52 16.83
CA SER A 98 42.28 39.29 15.59
C SER A 98 43.51 39.04 14.72
N GLY A 99 43.37 39.18 13.41
CA GLY A 99 44.52 39.25 12.48
C GLY A 99 44.10 39.47 11.04
N SER A 100 43.97 40.74 10.66
CA SER A 100 43.90 41.23 9.29
C SER A 100 45.29 41.14 8.62
N SER A 101 45.35 40.77 7.35
CA SER A 101 46.21 41.46 6.37
C SER A 101 45.97 40.98 4.94
N THR A 102 45.60 41.92 4.09
CA THR A 102 45.71 41.97 2.63
C THR A 102 47.15 41.89 2.14
N ALA A 103 47.40 41.28 0.97
CA ALA A 103 48.17 41.88 -0.14
C ALA A 103 48.35 40.88 -1.31
N SER A 104 48.45 41.48 -2.49
CA SER A 104 48.44 40.98 -3.86
C SER A 104 49.83 40.64 -4.43
N ASP A 105 49.83 40.23 -5.70
CA ASP A 105 50.88 40.25 -6.75
C ASP A 105 51.31 38.84 -7.20
N SER A 106 51.04 38.33 -8.41
CA SER A 106 51.22 38.76 -9.82
C SER A 106 52.42 38.09 -10.49
N SER A 107 52.13 37.51 -11.67
CA SER A 107 52.98 37.37 -12.88
C SER A 107 53.83 36.09 -13.11
N THR A 108 53.47 35.40 -14.22
CA THR A 108 54.29 34.92 -15.38
C THR A 108 55.56 34.08 -15.12
N THR A 109 55.92 33.01 -15.85
CA THR A 109 55.88 32.77 -17.31
C THR A 109 56.25 31.30 -17.65
N SER A 110 55.71 30.84 -18.78
CA SER A 110 56.05 29.71 -19.68
C SER A 110 57.46 29.08 -19.66
N THR A 111 57.54 27.75 -19.81
CA THR A 111 58.34 27.05 -20.86
C THR A 111 57.89 25.59 -21.10
N SER A 112 57.44 25.33 -22.34
CA SER A 112 57.87 24.27 -23.28
C SER A 112 57.77 22.75 -22.99
N ALA A 113 56.86 22.13 -23.74
CA ALA A 113 57.07 21.04 -24.72
C ALA A 113 57.18 19.54 -24.31
N THR A 114 56.12 18.83 -24.74
CA THR A 114 56.05 17.50 -25.40
C THR A 114 56.09 16.17 -24.63
N SER A 115 54.90 15.54 -24.66
CA SER A 115 54.56 14.13 -24.92
C SER A 115 54.95 13.05 -23.90
N TYR A 116 53.95 12.45 -23.25
CA TYR A 116 53.58 11.03 -23.39
C TYR A 116 52.17 10.79 -22.80
N THR A 117 51.56 9.70 -23.23
CA THR A 117 50.14 9.34 -23.32
C THR A 117 49.36 9.11 -22.01
N ALA A 118 48.03 9.20 -22.17
CA ALA A 118 46.92 9.11 -21.22
C ALA A 118 46.87 7.92 -20.26
N ILE A 119 46.37 8.18 -19.03
CA ILE A 119 45.32 7.39 -18.33
C ILE A 119 44.48 8.36 -17.47
N PRO A 120 43.18 8.57 -17.71
CA PRO A 120 42.28 9.17 -16.72
C PRO A 120 41.53 8.09 -15.94
N VAL A 121 41.57 8.24 -14.62
CA VAL A 121 40.75 7.54 -13.63
C VAL A 121 39.29 7.94 -13.80
N SER A 122 38.40 6.96 -13.94
CA SER A 122 36.96 7.15 -14.12
C SER A 122 36.29 7.52 -12.79
N SER A 123 35.58 8.64 -12.78
CA SER A 123 34.55 8.95 -11.78
C SER A 123 33.18 8.73 -12.42
N SER A 124 32.54 7.60 -12.12
CA SER A 124 31.19 7.30 -12.58
C SER A 124 30.15 7.78 -11.56
N SER A 125 29.76 9.05 -11.63
CA SER A 125 28.43 9.48 -11.17
C SER A 125 27.47 9.34 -12.35
N LYS A 126 26.84 8.18 -12.48
CA LYS A 126 25.74 8.01 -13.45
C LYS A 126 24.51 8.71 -12.89
N GLY A 127 24.23 9.92 -13.37
CA GLY A 127 22.92 10.56 -13.21
C GLY A 127 21.82 9.67 -13.81
N LEU A 128 20.65 9.65 -13.16
CA LEU A 128 19.43 9.02 -13.66
C LEU A 128 19.09 9.59 -15.05
N SER A 129 19.43 8.87 -16.11
CA SER A 129 19.02 9.23 -17.48
C SER A 129 17.61 8.69 -17.72
N MET A 130 16.64 9.61 -17.84
CA MET A 130 15.21 9.32 -18.09
C MET A 130 14.79 9.67 -19.52
N THR A 131 15.70 9.56 -20.50
CA THR A 131 15.46 10.00 -21.87
C THR A 131 15.23 8.81 -22.81
N SER A 132 14.01 8.27 -22.82
CA SER A 132 13.46 7.43 -23.90
C SER A 132 12.10 6.87 -23.45
N LEU A 133 11.04 7.68 -23.44
CA LEU A 133 9.67 7.18 -23.18
C LEU A 133 8.68 7.89 -24.07
N ASP A 134 7.66 7.14 -24.49
CA ASP A 134 6.53 7.64 -25.28
C ASP A 134 5.84 8.80 -24.55
N ASN A 135 5.53 9.85 -25.31
CA ASN A 135 5.00 11.13 -24.82
C ASN A 135 3.63 11.03 -24.13
N ASP A 136 2.91 9.91 -24.33
CA ASP A 136 1.48 9.77 -24.07
C ASP A 136 1.14 9.43 -22.62
N LEU A 137 2.14 9.07 -21.81
CA LEU A 137 1.94 8.63 -20.41
C LEU A 137 2.27 9.71 -19.37
N LEU A 138 2.77 10.86 -19.83
CA LEU A 138 3.12 11.99 -18.99
C LEU A 138 1.90 12.89 -18.82
N VAL A 139 1.64 13.33 -17.58
CA VAL A 139 0.57 14.30 -17.32
C VAL A 139 1.03 15.66 -17.82
N ARG A 140 0.22 16.27 -18.70
CA ARG A 140 0.51 17.57 -19.31
C ARG A 140 -0.62 18.56 -19.09
N THR A 141 -0.26 19.83 -18.95
CA THR A 141 -1.21 20.94 -18.89
C THR A 141 -1.89 21.14 -20.25
N ASP A 142 -2.96 21.93 -20.31
CA ASP A 142 -3.62 22.29 -21.57
C ASP A 142 -2.68 23.03 -22.56
N ARG A 143 -1.53 23.52 -22.07
CA ARG A 143 -0.48 24.15 -22.88
C ARG A 143 0.62 23.18 -23.32
N GLY A 144 0.50 21.89 -22.99
CA GLY A 144 1.47 20.84 -23.34
C GLY A 144 2.67 20.72 -22.39
N GLU A 145 2.74 21.54 -21.33
CA GLU A 145 3.83 21.52 -20.35
C GLU A 145 3.72 20.31 -19.42
N LEU A 146 4.85 19.71 -19.02
CA LEU A 146 4.86 18.59 -18.09
C LEU A 146 4.42 19.05 -16.69
N VAL A 147 3.49 18.30 -16.09
CA VAL A 147 3.22 18.42 -14.66
C VAL A 147 4.36 17.76 -13.90
N ILE A 148 5.05 18.55 -13.08
CA ILE A 148 6.15 18.08 -12.24
C ILE A 148 5.61 17.84 -10.84
N GLY A 149 5.90 16.65 -10.31
CA GLY A 149 5.56 16.31 -8.94
C GLY A 149 6.43 17.06 -7.94
N SER A 150 5.99 17.01 -6.69
CA SER A 150 6.67 17.58 -5.52
C SER A 150 8.12 17.13 -5.31
N ASP A 151 8.51 15.96 -5.84
CA ASP A 151 9.87 15.41 -5.82
C ASP A 151 10.71 15.83 -7.05
N GLY A 152 10.20 16.72 -7.90
CA GLY A 152 10.88 17.18 -9.09
C GLY A 152 10.81 16.23 -10.29
N LEU A 153 10.04 15.14 -10.19
CA LEU A 153 9.89 14.17 -11.27
C LEU A 153 8.59 14.39 -12.07
N PRO A 154 8.58 14.16 -13.39
CA PRO A 154 7.35 14.25 -14.19
C PRO A 154 6.27 13.30 -13.66
N MET A 155 5.07 13.84 -13.46
CA MET A 155 3.90 13.03 -13.11
C MET A 155 3.52 12.14 -14.29
N THR A 156 3.27 10.89 -13.98
CA THR A 156 2.76 9.89 -14.91
C THR A 156 1.45 9.36 -14.37
N TYR A 157 0.56 9.00 -15.29
CA TYR A 157 -0.46 7.95 -15.17
C TYR A 157 -1.14 7.66 -13.79
N ASN A 158 -2.47 7.75 -13.76
CA ASN A 158 -3.34 7.22 -12.68
C ASN A 158 -3.56 5.70 -12.86
N ALA A 159 -4.58 5.07 -12.25
CA ALA A 159 -4.73 3.62 -12.34
C ALA A 159 -5.28 3.10 -13.71
N TRP A 160 -5.84 3.96 -14.60
CA TRP A 160 -6.66 3.57 -15.78
C TRP A 160 -6.64 4.55 -17.00
N GLY A 161 -5.99 4.19 -18.14
CA GLY A 161 -5.82 5.04 -19.34
C GLY A 161 -5.24 6.48 -19.23
N GLU A 162 -4.99 7.13 -20.38
CA GLU A 162 -4.40 8.49 -20.44
C GLU A 162 -4.99 9.46 -19.41
N CYS A 163 -4.14 10.10 -18.60
CA CYS A 163 -4.57 10.95 -17.50
C CYS A 163 -4.37 12.44 -17.84
N THR A 164 -5.47 13.20 -17.84
CA THR A 164 -5.42 14.65 -18.01
C THR A 164 -4.97 15.35 -16.72
N THR A 165 -4.41 16.56 -16.81
CA THR A 165 -4.13 17.39 -15.62
C THR A 165 -5.38 17.59 -14.76
N THR A 166 -6.56 17.67 -15.38
CA THR A 166 -7.84 17.80 -14.68
C THR A 166 -8.15 16.56 -13.84
N THR A 167 -8.08 15.38 -14.45
CA THR A 167 -8.30 14.10 -13.75
C THR A 167 -7.33 13.93 -12.59
N TYR A 168 -6.05 14.24 -12.81
CA TYR A 168 -5.02 14.19 -11.78
C TYR A 168 -5.35 15.10 -10.57
N ARG A 169 -5.71 16.36 -10.83
CA ARG A 169 -6.08 17.31 -9.78
C ARG A 169 -7.37 16.94 -9.06
N GLN A 170 -8.34 16.35 -9.77
CA GLN A 170 -9.57 15.83 -9.17
C GLN A 170 -9.26 14.70 -8.19
N GLU A 171 -8.39 13.76 -8.57
CA GLU A 171 -7.97 12.66 -7.69
C GLU A 171 -7.29 13.18 -6.41
N LEU A 172 -6.36 14.15 -6.53
CA LEU A 172 -5.71 14.78 -5.38
C LEU A 172 -6.70 15.51 -4.47
N ALA A 173 -7.66 16.24 -5.04
CA ALA A 173 -8.69 16.94 -4.28
C ALA A 173 -9.61 15.95 -3.56
N ALA A 174 -9.99 14.85 -4.22
CA ALA A 174 -10.78 13.79 -3.63
C ALA A 174 -10.04 13.12 -2.47
N ALA A 175 -8.75 12.81 -2.65
CA ALA A 175 -7.90 12.26 -1.60
C ALA A 175 -7.82 13.18 -0.37
N SER A 176 -7.63 14.49 -0.59
CA SER A 176 -7.63 15.49 0.47
C SER A 176 -8.94 15.54 1.26
N TYR A 177 -10.06 15.47 0.53
CA TYR A 177 -11.39 15.46 1.13
C TYR A 177 -11.60 14.19 1.96
N ILE A 178 -11.26 13.02 1.42
CA ILE A 178 -11.37 11.73 2.12
C ILE A 178 -10.50 11.71 3.38
N ALA A 179 -9.28 12.24 3.34
CA ALA A 179 -8.46 12.39 4.53
C ALA A 179 -9.16 13.21 5.63
N SER A 180 -9.70 14.37 5.26
CA SER A 180 -10.43 15.25 6.18
C SER A 180 -11.71 14.61 6.71
N PHE A 181 -12.41 13.86 5.87
CA PHE A 181 -13.63 13.17 6.25
C PHE A 181 -13.34 12.01 7.21
N CYS A 182 -12.29 11.21 6.95
CA CYS A 182 -11.80 10.18 7.87
C CYS A 182 -11.37 10.78 9.22
N ASP A 183 -10.63 11.89 9.22
CA ASP A 183 -10.28 12.63 10.45
C ASP A 183 -11.53 13.01 11.26
N SER A 184 -12.59 13.49 10.59
CA SER A 184 -13.86 13.85 11.25
C SER A 184 -14.61 12.66 11.86
N LEU A 185 -14.36 11.46 11.34
CA LEU A 185 -14.92 10.19 11.81
C LEU A 185 -14.00 9.47 12.80
N GLY A 186 -12.78 9.98 13.04
CA GLY A 186 -11.77 9.32 13.87
C GLY A 186 -11.17 8.06 13.23
N LEU A 187 -11.18 7.96 11.90
CA LEU A 187 -10.62 6.84 11.14
C LEU A 187 -9.21 7.16 10.64
N ALA A 188 -8.24 6.31 10.94
CA ALA A 188 -6.93 6.34 10.28
C ALA A 188 -7.01 5.72 8.87
N ILE A 189 -6.20 6.21 7.93
CA ILE A 189 -6.02 5.58 6.62
C ILE A 189 -4.68 4.84 6.63
N TYR A 190 -4.73 3.53 6.87
CA TYR A 190 -3.52 2.73 7.08
C TYR A 190 -2.75 2.42 5.80
N SER A 191 -3.44 2.25 4.68
CA SER A 191 -2.81 1.95 3.39
C SER A 191 -3.65 2.44 2.21
N LEU A 192 -2.97 2.64 1.09
CA LEU A 192 -3.57 2.74 -0.24
C LEU A 192 -3.32 1.43 -0.97
N GLN A 193 -4.39 0.80 -1.48
CA GLN A 193 -4.29 -0.52 -2.09
C GLN A 193 -5.33 -0.78 -3.17
N PRO A 194 -5.16 -1.86 -3.95
CA PRO A 194 -3.89 -2.52 -4.24
C PRO A 194 -3.19 -1.85 -5.43
N LEU A 195 -1.87 -1.75 -5.40
CA LEU A 195 -1.09 -1.57 -6.61
C LEU A 195 -0.84 -2.95 -7.24
N ARG A 196 -1.24 -3.10 -8.51
CA ARG A 196 -1.07 -4.35 -9.27
C ARG A 196 0.08 -4.26 -10.27
N ASP A 197 0.48 -5.40 -10.80
CA ASP A 197 1.36 -5.57 -11.97
C ASP A 197 2.68 -4.78 -11.91
N PHE A 198 3.35 -4.80 -10.76
CA PHE A 198 4.52 -3.94 -10.52
C PHE A 198 5.87 -4.60 -10.85
N GLU A 199 6.11 -5.80 -10.32
CA GLU A 199 7.41 -6.45 -10.33
C GLU A 199 7.60 -7.41 -11.51
N GLY A 200 8.85 -7.70 -11.84
CA GLY A 200 9.23 -8.85 -12.64
C GLY A 200 8.99 -8.68 -14.13
N TRP A 201 8.79 -7.47 -14.67
CA TRP A 201 8.63 -7.29 -16.12
C TRP A 201 9.90 -7.68 -16.88
N ALA A 202 9.75 -8.53 -17.90
CA ALA A 202 10.88 -9.04 -18.68
C ALA A 202 11.55 -7.93 -19.50
N LYS A 203 10.73 -7.02 -20.04
CA LYS A 203 11.17 -5.87 -20.82
C LYS A 203 11.48 -4.68 -19.90
N PRO A 204 12.65 -4.03 -20.04
CA PRO A 204 13.01 -2.86 -19.24
C PRO A 204 12.00 -1.71 -19.36
N GLU A 205 11.42 -1.49 -20.53
CA GLU A 205 10.41 -0.46 -20.79
C GLU A 205 9.12 -0.68 -19.97
N ASP A 206 8.65 -1.92 -19.88
CA ASP A 206 7.46 -2.29 -19.11
C ASP A 206 7.73 -2.12 -17.60
N GLN A 207 8.93 -2.49 -17.14
CA GLN A 207 9.33 -2.27 -15.75
C GLN A 207 9.39 -0.78 -15.41
N GLN A 208 9.91 0.04 -16.33
CA GLN A 208 9.98 1.49 -16.14
C GLN A 208 8.58 2.12 -16.07
N LEU A 209 7.64 1.63 -16.87
CA LEU A 209 6.24 2.04 -16.81
C LEU A 209 5.58 1.65 -15.48
N ALA A 210 5.78 0.41 -15.03
CA ALA A 210 5.29 -0.06 -13.74
C ALA A 210 5.83 0.78 -12.57
N LEU A 211 7.11 1.12 -12.59
CA LEU A 211 7.73 2.00 -11.59
C LEU A 211 7.14 3.41 -11.58
N ARG A 212 6.90 3.97 -12.76
CA ARG A 212 6.25 5.28 -12.92
C ARG A 212 4.83 5.29 -12.35
N ARG A 213 4.04 4.25 -12.65
CA ARG A 213 2.69 4.07 -12.08
C ARG A 213 2.74 3.94 -10.56
N ALA A 214 3.67 3.15 -10.03
CA ALA A 214 3.83 2.98 -8.58
C ALA A 214 4.18 4.31 -7.89
N ARG A 215 5.16 5.05 -8.43
CA ARG A 215 5.59 6.35 -7.88
C ARG A 215 4.49 7.41 -7.96
N SER A 216 3.62 7.39 -8.97
CA SER A 216 2.54 8.37 -9.08
C SER A 216 1.57 8.34 -7.89
N ARG A 217 1.49 7.21 -7.19
CA ARG A 217 0.64 7.04 -6.00
C ARG A 217 1.14 7.83 -4.79
N PHE A 218 2.41 8.23 -4.74
CA PHE A 218 2.98 8.89 -3.56
C PHE A 218 2.35 10.26 -3.27
N GLU A 219 1.93 11.01 -4.30
CA GLU A 219 1.20 12.27 -4.08
C GLU A 219 -0.21 12.04 -3.54
N ILE A 220 -0.90 11.01 -4.05
CA ILE A 220 -2.20 10.58 -3.52
C ILE A 220 -2.05 10.16 -2.05
N MET A 221 -1.05 9.34 -1.73
CA MET A 221 -0.72 8.92 -0.38
C MET A 221 -0.44 10.11 0.55
N ARG A 222 0.29 11.12 0.07
CA ARG A 222 0.52 12.36 0.84
C ARG A 222 -0.79 13.09 1.14
N MET A 223 -1.69 13.19 0.17
CA MET A 223 -3.00 13.83 0.36
C MET A 223 -3.90 13.04 1.31
N LEU A 224 -3.83 11.71 1.25
CA LEU A 224 -4.57 10.80 2.15
C LEU A 224 -3.99 10.77 3.57
N GLY A 225 -2.68 11.00 3.71
CA GLY A 225 -1.97 10.69 4.95
C GLY A 225 -1.79 9.19 5.20
N ALA A 226 -1.67 8.39 4.14
CA ALA A 226 -1.50 6.93 4.20
C ALA A 226 -0.07 6.53 3.85
N ASP A 227 0.71 6.00 4.81
CA ASP A 227 2.15 5.77 4.62
C ASP A 227 2.50 4.41 4.03
N LEU A 228 1.54 3.50 3.88
CA LEU A 228 1.78 2.17 3.30
C LEU A 228 1.15 2.06 1.91
N LEU A 229 1.98 1.81 0.90
CA LEU A 229 1.55 1.35 -0.42
C LEU A 229 1.55 -0.18 -0.41
N LEU A 230 0.39 -0.79 -0.59
CA LEU A 230 0.26 -2.25 -0.72
C LEU A 230 0.40 -2.65 -2.18
N ILE A 231 1.33 -3.57 -2.45
CA ILE A 231 1.60 -4.14 -3.77
C ILE A 231 1.31 -5.62 -3.71
N CYS A 232 0.39 -6.08 -4.54
CA CYS A 232 0.12 -7.50 -4.69
C CYS A 232 0.99 -8.10 -5.80
N SER A 233 1.38 -9.36 -5.64
CA SER A 233 2.20 -10.07 -6.63
C SER A 233 1.58 -10.04 -8.03
N ASN A 234 2.43 -9.86 -9.03
CA ASN A 234 2.06 -9.78 -10.44
C ASN A 234 1.39 -11.08 -10.91
N ASN A 235 0.32 -10.96 -11.69
CA ASN A 235 -0.44 -12.08 -12.25
C ASN A 235 -0.15 -12.30 -13.75
N GLN A 236 0.66 -11.45 -14.38
CA GLN A 236 1.13 -11.67 -15.74
C GLN A 236 2.18 -12.80 -15.76
N HIS A 237 2.02 -13.78 -16.63
CA HIS A 237 2.90 -14.95 -16.74
C HIS A 237 4.07 -14.74 -17.72
N ALA A 238 5.03 -15.65 -17.70
CA ALA A 238 6.09 -15.71 -18.72
C ALA A 238 5.48 -15.89 -20.14
N PRO A 239 6.08 -15.29 -21.18
CA PRO A 239 7.35 -14.56 -21.17
C PRO A 239 7.23 -13.04 -20.88
N ALA A 240 6.05 -12.51 -20.55
CA ALA A 240 5.88 -11.08 -20.26
C ALA A 240 6.61 -10.67 -18.96
N THR A 241 6.66 -11.60 -18.01
CA THR A 241 7.35 -11.42 -16.73
C THR A 241 8.35 -12.56 -16.48
N VAL A 242 9.32 -12.30 -15.61
CA VAL A 242 10.31 -13.26 -15.12
C VAL A 242 10.10 -13.52 -13.64
N GLY A 243 10.40 -14.75 -13.21
CA GLY A 243 10.12 -15.22 -11.85
C GLY A 243 11.30 -15.18 -10.89
N ASP A 244 12.45 -14.67 -11.33
CA ASP A 244 13.67 -14.60 -10.53
C ASP A 244 13.46 -13.69 -9.30
N VAL A 245 13.61 -14.27 -8.11
CA VAL A 245 13.42 -13.55 -6.83
C VAL A 245 14.34 -12.35 -6.72
N GLU A 246 15.54 -12.43 -7.29
CA GLU A 246 16.53 -11.35 -7.30
C GLU A 246 16.05 -10.15 -8.13
N ARG A 247 15.42 -10.43 -9.28
CA ARG A 247 14.81 -9.39 -10.11
C ARG A 247 13.66 -8.73 -9.37
N ILE A 248 12.74 -9.53 -8.83
CA ILE A 248 11.59 -9.04 -8.08
C ILE A 248 12.04 -8.19 -6.88
N GLY A 249 13.00 -8.67 -6.10
CA GLY A 249 13.55 -7.92 -4.97
C GLY A 249 14.23 -6.62 -5.40
N SER A 250 14.94 -6.62 -6.54
CA SER A 250 15.56 -5.42 -7.11
C SER A 250 14.53 -4.36 -7.51
N ASP A 251 13.41 -4.78 -8.11
CA ASP A 251 12.30 -3.90 -8.49
C ASP A 251 11.65 -3.28 -7.24
N LEU A 252 11.38 -4.08 -6.21
CA LEU A 252 10.86 -3.60 -4.91
C LEU A 252 11.84 -2.62 -4.22
N ALA A 253 13.14 -2.93 -4.23
CA ALA A 253 14.17 -2.05 -3.70
C ALA A 253 14.23 -0.72 -4.47
N GLN A 254 14.01 -0.75 -5.78
CA GLN A 254 13.95 0.46 -6.58
C GLN A 254 12.80 1.35 -6.13
N LEU A 255 11.59 0.81 -5.97
CA LEU A 255 10.46 1.60 -5.49
C LEU A 255 10.68 2.14 -4.07
N GLY A 256 11.29 1.34 -3.18
CA GLY A 256 11.68 1.80 -1.85
C GLY A 256 12.64 3.00 -1.87
N ARG A 257 13.57 3.07 -2.82
CA ARG A 257 14.44 4.25 -3.02
C ARG A 257 13.66 5.48 -3.48
N TYR A 258 12.68 5.31 -4.37
CA TYR A 258 11.82 6.42 -4.79
C TYR A 258 10.96 6.93 -3.62
N ALA A 259 10.44 6.03 -2.78
CA ALA A 259 9.69 6.38 -1.59
C ALA A 259 10.55 7.20 -0.59
N GLU A 260 11.80 6.82 -0.39
CA GLU A 260 12.75 7.61 0.44
C GLU A 260 13.04 8.98 -0.17
N HIS A 261 13.25 9.05 -1.48
CA HIS A 261 13.52 10.30 -2.19
C HIS A 261 12.34 11.28 -2.14
N PHE A 262 11.11 10.74 -2.22
CA PHE A 262 9.88 11.52 -2.12
C PHE A 262 9.69 12.19 -0.74
N GLY A 263 10.29 11.60 0.29
CA GLY A 263 10.25 12.10 1.66
C GLY A 263 9.07 11.60 2.49
N PRO A 264 9.00 12.02 3.76
CA PRO A 264 7.93 11.60 4.66
C PRO A 264 6.59 12.24 4.28
N ILE A 265 5.51 11.62 4.75
CA ILE A 265 4.15 12.14 4.66
C ILE A 265 3.55 12.32 6.06
N CYS A 266 2.61 13.26 6.19
CA CYS A 266 1.93 13.52 7.46
C CYS A 266 0.75 12.56 7.62
N THR A 267 0.87 11.60 8.52
CA THR A 267 -0.15 10.58 8.81
C THR A 267 -0.98 10.96 10.02
N SER A 268 -2.29 10.73 9.95
CA SER A 268 -3.20 10.80 11.10
C SER A 268 -3.21 9.47 11.83
N TYR A 269 -3.10 9.49 13.16
CA TYR A 269 -3.25 8.30 13.99
C TYR A 269 -3.99 8.63 15.29
N ARG A 270 -4.68 7.63 15.84
CA ARG A 270 -5.39 7.76 17.09
C ARG A 270 -4.44 7.54 18.27
N ALA A 271 -4.31 8.53 19.15
CA ALA A 271 -3.50 8.42 20.35
C ALA A 271 -4.12 7.39 21.32
N SER A 272 -3.31 6.47 21.82
CA SER A 272 -3.76 5.40 22.71
C SER A 272 -4.24 5.90 24.09
N VAL A 273 -3.80 7.09 24.50
CA VAL A 273 -4.02 7.62 25.86
C VAL A 273 -5.40 8.24 26.02
N ASP A 274 -5.85 9.06 25.05
CA ASP A 274 -7.10 9.81 25.14
C ASP A 274 -8.03 9.62 23.93
N GLY A 275 -7.57 8.89 22.91
CA GLY A 275 -8.31 8.65 21.68
C GLY A 275 -8.33 9.82 20.70
N THR A 276 -7.55 10.88 20.93
CA THR A 276 -7.45 12.05 20.04
C THR A 276 -6.70 11.71 18.75
N MET A 277 -7.05 12.39 17.66
CA MET A 277 -6.29 12.28 16.41
C MET A 277 -5.04 13.15 16.48
N GLN A 278 -3.88 12.52 16.32
CA GLN A 278 -2.58 13.18 16.24
C GLN A 278 -1.97 13.00 14.85
N ARG A 279 -1.04 13.90 14.51
CA ARG A 279 -0.32 13.88 13.24
C ARG A 279 1.15 13.56 13.45
N GLN A 280 1.69 12.69 12.61
CA GLN A 280 3.10 12.31 12.64
C GLN A 280 3.64 12.14 11.22
N GLU A 281 4.85 12.66 10.99
CA GLU A 281 5.62 12.38 9.78
C GLU A 281 6.11 10.93 9.77
N LYS A 282 5.80 10.22 8.69
CA LYS A 282 6.26 8.85 8.45
C LYS A 282 6.80 8.71 7.05
N SER A 283 7.89 7.95 6.90
CA SER A 283 8.39 7.55 5.58
C SER A 283 7.38 6.67 4.87
N ILE A 284 7.27 6.83 3.56
CA ILE A 284 6.48 5.92 2.73
C ILE A 284 7.11 4.51 2.78
N ARG A 285 6.26 3.53 3.08
CA ARG A 285 6.54 2.10 3.15
C ARG A 285 5.93 1.39 1.95
N VAL A 286 6.65 0.41 1.43
CA VAL A 286 6.22 -0.48 0.36
C VAL A 286 5.99 -1.85 0.95
N GLY A 287 4.74 -2.30 0.98
CA GLY A 287 4.39 -3.64 1.43
C GLY A 287 4.12 -4.57 0.24
N TYR A 288 4.67 -5.78 0.29
CA TYR A 288 4.52 -6.77 -0.77
C TYR A 288 3.71 -7.98 -0.29
N GLU A 289 2.67 -8.33 -1.03
CA GLU A 289 1.71 -9.39 -0.73
C GLU A 289 1.75 -10.48 -1.80
N ALA A 290 1.80 -11.75 -1.39
CA ALA A 290 1.65 -12.87 -2.32
C ALA A 290 0.16 -13.18 -2.55
N LEU A 291 -0.31 -13.07 -3.80
CA LEU A 291 -1.65 -13.54 -4.18
C LEU A 291 -1.63 -15.07 -4.35
N SER A 292 -2.68 -15.76 -3.91
CA SER A 292 -2.79 -17.23 -4.08
C SER A 292 -2.85 -17.73 -5.54
N TRP A 293 -2.86 -16.79 -6.50
CA TRP A 293 -2.80 -17.00 -7.93
C TRP A 293 -1.71 -16.17 -8.62
N GLY A 294 -0.76 -15.59 -7.88
CA GLY A 294 0.35 -14.82 -8.46
C GLY A 294 1.15 -15.67 -9.45
N ALA A 295 1.67 -15.03 -10.51
CA ALA A 295 2.31 -15.75 -11.61
C ALA A 295 3.62 -16.43 -11.21
N HIS A 296 4.41 -15.75 -10.39
CA HIS A 296 5.73 -16.22 -9.93
C HIS A 296 5.90 -16.20 -8.41
N VAL A 297 5.05 -15.46 -7.71
CA VAL A 297 5.05 -15.35 -6.24
C VAL A 297 3.62 -15.57 -5.77
N ASP A 298 3.35 -16.76 -5.24
CA ASP A 298 2.00 -17.17 -4.83
C ASP A 298 1.92 -17.70 -3.40
N VAL A 299 3.06 -17.76 -2.70
CA VAL A 299 3.20 -18.16 -1.29
C VAL A 299 3.94 -17.08 -0.51
N TRP A 300 3.55 -16.88 0.76
CA TRP A 300 4.12 -15.84 1.62
C TRP A 300 5.64 -15.99 1.77
N ALA A 301 6.14 -17.23 1.81
CA ALA A 301 7.57 -17.51 1.99
C ALA A 301 8.42 -16.98 0.83
N ARG A 302 7.88 -17.00 -0.39
CA ARG A 302 8.56 -16.47 -1.57
C ARG A 302 8.48 -14.95 -1.65
N ALA A 303 7.35 -14.36 -1.24
CA ALA A 303 7.27 -12.91 -1.05
C ALA A 303 8.28 -12.43 0.00
N TRP A 304 8.46 -13.19 1.09
CA TRP A 304 9.48 -12.90 2.08
C TRP A 304 10.90 -12.96 1.49
N GLN A 305 11.24 -13.97 0.67
CA GLN A 305 12.54 -14.02 -0.01
C GLN A 305 12.79 -12.78 -0.91
N ALA A 306 11.77 -12.31 -1.61
CA ALA A 306 11.86 -11.08 -2.41
C ALA A 306 12.10 -9.83 -1.53
N VAL A 307 11.38 -9.71 -0.41
CA VAL A 307 11.58 -8.63 0.57
C VAL A 307 12.97 -8.68 1.21
N GLN A 308 13.50 -9.88 1.47
CA GLN A 308 14.87 -10.06 1.95
C GLN A 308 15.88 -9.60 0.91
N HIS A 309 15.69 -9.98 -0.37
CA HIS A 309 16.57 -9.54 -1.44
C HIS A 309 16.50 -8.03 -1.68
N ALA A 310 15.33 -7.41 -1.48
CA ALA A 310 15.19 -5.97 -1.59
C ALA A 310 16.04 -5.20 -0.56
N ASP A 311 16.25 -5.80 0.62
CA ASP A 311 17.12 -5.31 1.71
C ASP A 311 16.97 -3.81 2.03
N ARG A 312 15.71 -3.36 2.25
CA ARG A 312 15.42 -1.97 2.67
C ARG A 312 14.54 -1.89 3.89
N GLY A 313 14.79 -0.94 4.77
CA GLY A 313 13.97 -0.70 5.97
C GLY A 313 12.52 -0.34 5.68
N ASN A 314 12.25 0.31 4.54
CA ASN A 314 10.92 0.72 4.10
C ASN A 314 10.25 -0.26 3.11
N VAL A 315 10.80 -1.46 2.92
CA VAL A 315 10.20 -2.54 2.14
C VAL A 315 9.93 -3.73 3.08
N GLY A 316 8.68 -4.19 3.10
CA GLY A 316 8.18 -5.19 4.04
C GLY A 316 7.14 -6.14 3.44
N LEU A 317 6.79 -7.16 4.22
CA LEU A 317 5.81 -8.18 3.89
C LEU A 317 4.41 -7.73 4.32
N ILE A 318 3.42 -8.06 3.51
CA ILE A 318 2.01 -8.02 3.85
C ILE A 318 1.51 -9.46 3.91
N LEU A 319 0.83 -9.78 5.00
CA LEU A 319 0.26 -11.09 5.24
C LEU A 319 -1.26 -11.02 5.05
N ASP A 320 -1.80 -11.73 4.07
CA ASP A 320 -3.24 -11.97 3.92
C ASP A 320 -3.54 -13.44 4.25
N SER A 321 -4.42 -13.65 5.23
CA SER A 321 -4.84 -15.00 5.65
C SER A 321 -5.57 -15.74 4.53
N PHE A 322 -6.41 -15.07 3.75
CA PHE A 322 -7.08 -15.73 2.62
C PHE A 322 -6.03 -16.18 1.61
N ASN A 323 -5.18 -15.26 1.11
CA ASN A 323 -4.24 -15.64 0.06
C ASN A 323 -3.25 -16.72 0.53
N THR A 324 -2.76 -16.63 1.76
CA THR A 324 -1.86 -17.67 2.30
C THR A 324 -2.56 -19.01 2.44
N LEU A 325 -3.71 -19.06 3.11
CA LEU A 325 -4.42 -20.31 3.41
C LEU A 325 -5.10 -20.89 2.19
N ALA A 326 -5.59 -20.04 1.27
CA ALA A 326 -6.04 -20.47 -0.03
C ALA A 326 -4.88 -21.09 -0.81
N ARG A 327 -3.65 -20.57 -0.76
CA ARG A 327 -2.57 -21.25 -1.49
C ARG A 327 -2.12 -22.55 -0.84
N GLU A 328 -2.07 -22.61 0.49
CA GLU A 328 -1.32 -23.65 1.20
C GLU A 328 -2.19 -24.73 1.87
N TYR A 329 -3.47 -24.46 2.13
CA TYR A 329 -4.38 -25.38 2.83
C TYR A 329 -5.67 -25.63 2.06
N ALA A 330 -6.44 -24.59 1.79
CA ALA A 330 -7.72 -24.71 1.13
C ALA A 330 -7.54 -24.92 -0.37
N ASP A 331 -8.47 -25.63 -1.00
CA ASP A 331 -8.51 -25.80 -2.45
C ASP A 331 -9.95 -25.86 -2.95
N PRO A 332 -10.44 -24.79 -3.61
CA PRO A 332 -11.82 -24.76 -4.10
C PRO A 332 -12.07 -25.75 -5.23
N CYS A 333 -11.04 -26.37 -5.81
CA CYS A 333 -11.16 -27.37 -6.87
C CYS A 333 -11.32 -28.80 -6.34
N THR A 334 -11.27 -29.00 -5.02
CA THR A 334 -11.39 -30.33 -4.40
C THR A 334 -12.77 -30.53 -3.80
N LYS A 335 -13.20 -31.79 -3.67
CA LYS A 335 -14.50 -32.12 -3.05
C LYS A 335 -14.60 -31.72 -1.59
N THR A 336 -13.48 -31.78 -0.87
CA THR A 336 -13.43 -31.40 0.55
C THR A 336 -13.24 -29.90 0.72
N GLY A 337 -12.81 -29.15 -0.30
CA GLY A 337 -12.35 -27.77 -0.15
C GLY A 337 -10.95 -27.65 0.48
N ILE A 338 -10.26 -28.77 0.73
CA ILE A 338 -8.92 -28.83 1.31
C ILE A 338 -8.00 -29.52 0.29
N THR A 339 -6.77 -29.02 0.14
CA THR A 339 -5.81 -29.55 -0.82
C THR A 339 -5.50 -31.04 -0.58
N ASP A 340 -5.39 -31.80 -1.66
CA ASP A 340 -5.01 -33.22 -1.69
C ASP A 340 -3.50 -33.43 -1.96
N ARG A 341 -2.72 -32.34 -1.96
CA ARG A 341 -1.27 -32.35 -2.17
C ARG A 341 -0.46 -33.02 -1.06
N TYR A 342 -1.06 -33.20 0.11
CA TYR A 342 -0.41 -33.72 1.31
C TYR A 342 -1.31 -34.76 1.99
N ASP A 343 -0.70 -35.78 2.60
CA ASP A 343 -1.42 -36.77 3.41
C ASP A 343 -2.10 -36.12 4.64
N ASP A 344 -1.43 -35.13 5.24
CA ASP A 344 -1.97 -34.27 6.29
C ASP A 344 -1.82 -32.79 5.92
N PRO A 345 -2.81 -32.21 5.21
CA PRO A 345 -2.79 -30.81 4.81
C PRO A 345 -2.74 -29.83 5.98
N TYR A 346 -3.33 -30.19 7.12
CA TYR A 346 -3.33 -29.32 8.29
C TYR A 346 -1.93 -29.24 8.91
N ALA A 347 -1.27 -30.37 9.13
CA ALA A 347 0.11 -30.39 9.62
C ALA A 347 1.07 -29.64 8.66
N ALA A 348 0.87 -29.79 7.34
CA ALA A 348 1.67 -29.10 6.34
C ALA A 348 1.55 -27.56 6.44
N VAL A 349 0.32 -27.03 6.53
CA VAL A 349 0.13 -25.58 6.67
C VAL A 349 0.60 -25.07 8.04
N MET A 350 0.41 -25.83 9.13
CA MET A 350 0.92 -25.48 10.45
C MET A 350 2.45 -25.36 10.47
N GLN A 351 3.15 -26.29 9.80
CA GLN A 351 4.60 -26.20 9.62
C GLN A 351 4.99 -24.95 8.83
N SER A 352 4.21 -24.60 7.80
CA SER A 352 4.47 -23.42 6.99
C SER A 352 4.32 -22.12 7.77
N ILE A 353 3.12 -21.84 8.31
CA ILE A 353 2.86 -20.62 9.07
C ILE A 353 3.73 -20.54 10.34
N GLY A 354 4.14 -21.68 10.91
CA GLY A 354 5.09 -21.73 12.01
C GLY A 354 6.43 -21.06 11.70
N ARG A 355 6.85 -21.04 10.42
CA ARG A 355 8.09 -20.35 9.99
C ARG A 355 7.96 -18.83 9.96
N LEU A 356 6.76 -18.25 10.14
CA LEU A 356 6.60 -16.81 10.30
C LEU A 356 7.43 -16.27 11.48
N SER A 357 7.73 -17.09 12.50
CA SER A 357 8.64 -16.71 13.60
C SER A 357 10.06 -16.32 13.15
N SER A 358 10.45 -16.67 11.92
CA SER A 358 11.73 -16.27 11.32
C SER A 358 11.69 -14.90 10.65
N VAL A 359 10.50 -14.35 10.41
CA VAL A 359 10.32 -13.01 9.84
C VAL A 359 10.42 -11.99 10.96
N PRO A 360 11.34 -11.01 10.90
CA PRO A 360 11.40 -9.97 11.91
C PRO A 360 10.07 -9.19 11.99
N ALA A 361 9.55 -8.96 13.20
CA ALA A 361 8.28 -8.26 13.41
C ALA A 361 8.18 -6.93 12.64
N HIS A 362 9.26 -6.14 12.63
CA HIS A 362 9.32 -4.84 11.95
C HIS A 362 9.28 -4.95 10.41
N LYS A 363 9.41 -6.15 9.84
CA LYS A 363 9.26 -6.42 8.41
C LYS A 363 7.86 -6.88 8.03
N ILE A 364 6.97 -7.14 9.00
CA ILE A 364 5.56 -7.41 8.75
C ILE A 364 4.83 -6.07 8.84
N PHE A 365 4.55 -5.46 7.69
CA PHE A 365 3.99 -4.12 7.63
C PHE A 365 2.48 -4.10 7.85
N PHE A 366 1.80 -5.20 7.53
CA PHE A 366 0.35 -5.26 7.57
C PHE A 366 -0.18 -6.70 7.64
N LEU A 367 -1.36 -6.87 8.24
CA LEU A 367 -2.08 -8.13 8.37
C LEU A 367 -3.52 -7.95 7.90
N GLN A 368 -3.86 -8.59 6.79
CA GLN A 368 -5.20 -8.72 6.24
C GLN A 368 -5.79 -10.08 6.65
N ILE A 369 -7.07 -10.04 7.03
CA ILE A 369 -7.79 -11.15 7.62
C ILE A 369 -9.07 -11.37 6.82
N GLY A 370 -9.19 -12.57 6.29
CA GLY A 370 -10.35 -13.11 5.62
C GLY A 370 -10.35 -14.63 5.69
N ASP A 371 -11.53 -15.21 5.83
CA ASP A 371 -11.76 -16.64 5.63
C ASP A 371 -12.42 -16.86 4.25
N ALA A 372 -12.88 -18.07 3.99
CA ALA A 372 -13.48 -18.43 2.72
C ALA A 372 -14.58 -19.47 2.91
N ARG A 373 -15.64 -19.34 2.11
CA ARG A 373 -16.73 -20.31 2.09
C ARG A 373 -16.24 -21.61 1.45
N ARG A 374 -16.42 -22.73 2.16
CA ARG A 374 -16.28 -24.07 1.57
C ARG A 374 -17.31 -24.23 0.44
N MET A 375 -16.82 -24.47 -0.77
CA MET A 375 -17.70 -24.62 -1.92
C MET A 375 -18.44 -25.96 -1.86
N PRO A 376 -19.76 -25.99 -2.14
CA PRO A 376 -20.52 -27.23 -2.13
C PRO A 376 -20.08 -28.19 -3.25
N GLU A 377 -19.59 -27.64 -4.36
CA GLU A 377 -19.04 -28.37 -5.48
C GLU A 377 -17.68 -27.78 -5.90
N PRO A 378 -16.75 -28.60 -6.40
CA PRO A 378 -15.48 -28.14 -6.95
C PRO A 378 -15.64 -27.01 -7.97
N LEU A 379 -15.00 -25.88 -7.71
CA LEU A 379 -14.91 -24.79 -8.67
C LEU A 379 -14.00 -25.15 -9.83
N LYS A 380 -14.42 -24.71 -11.01
CA LYS A 380 -13.62 -24.79 -12.23
C LYS A 380 -13.00 -23.42 -12.52
N PRO A 381 -11.83 -23.37 -13.18
CA PRO A 381 -11.34 -22.14 -13.78
C PRO A 381 -12.37 -21.53 -14.74
N SER A 382 -12.22 -20.23 -15.04
CA SER A 382 -13.07 -19.54 -16.01
C SER A 382 -13.13 -20.33 -17.31
N PRO A 383 -14.33 -20.62 -17.85
CA PRO A 383 -14.46 -21.25 -19.16
C PRO A 383 -14.15 -20.27 -20.30
N ASN A 384 -14.08 -18.96 -20.02
CA ASN A 384 -13.76 -17.95 -21.02
C ASN A 384 -12.26 -17.91 -21.29
N ALA A 385 -11.85 -18.33 -22.48
CA ALA A 385 -10.45 -18.31 -22.92
C ALA A 385 -9.90 -16.89 -23.10
N GLU A 386 -10.76 -15.90 -23.39
CA GLU A 386 -10.37 -14.49 -23.52
C GLU A 386 -10.22 -13.80 -22.16
N GLU A 387 -10.77 -14.40 -21.11
CA GLU A 387 -10.66 -13.91 -19.74
C GLU A 387 -10.31 -15.07 -18.79
N PRO A 388 -9.06 -15.58 -18.89
CA PRO A 388 -8.62 -16.69 -18.08
C PRO A 388 -8.57 -16.24 -16.62
N ARG A 389 -9.36 -16.89 -15.76
CA ARG A 389 -9.29 -16.71 -14.31
C ARG A 389 -9.12 -18.07 -13.64
N PRO A 390 -8.08 -18.27 -12.82
CA PRO A 390 -7.95 -19.48 -12.05
C PRO A 390 -9.10 -19.58 -11.03
N ALA A 391 -9.49 -20.80 -10.67
CA ALA A 391 -10.59 -21.05 -9.74
C ALA A 391 -10.44 -20.29 -8.41
N ARG A 392 -9.20 -20.17 -7.89
CA ARG A 392 -8.91 -19.39 -6.68
C ARG A 392 -9.22 -17.91 -6.80
N MET A 393 -9.03 -17.30 -7.99
CA MET A 393 -9.39 -15.90 -8.21
C MET A 393 -10.91 -15.71 -8.24
N ILE A 394 -11.65 -16.64 -8.87
CA ILE A 394 -13.12 -16.64 -8.86
C ILE A 394 -13.63 -16.80 -7.43
N TRP A 395 -13.05 -17.75 -6.69
CA TRP A 395 -13.37 -18.01 -5.30
C TRP A 395 -13.11 -16.78 -4.43
N SER A 396 -11.91 -16.19 -4.55
CA SER A 396 -11.54 -14.97 -3.84
C SER A 396 -12.51 -13.83 -4.11
N ARG A 397 -12.97 -13.61 -5.34
CA ARG A 397 -13.81 -12.43 -5.67
C ARG A 397 -15.27 -12.54 -5.27
N GLY A 398 -15.74 -13.71 -4.83
CA GLY A 398 -17.16 -13.92 -4.52
C GLY A 398 -17.45 -14.65 -3.23
N ASN A 399 -16.45 -15.29 -2.61
CA ASN A 399 -16.67 -16.27 -1.55
C ASN A 399 -15.70 -16.11 -0.37
N ARG A 400 -15.00 -14.98 -0.23
CA ARG A 400 -14.35 -14.67 1.05
C ARG A 400 -15.42 -14.41 2.11
N LEU A 401 -15.12 -14.80 3.34
CA LEU A 401 -15.97 -14.61 4.50
C LEU A 401 -15.24 -13.80 5.56
N PHE A 402 -16.00 -13.14 6.44
CA PHE A 402 -15.40 -12.56 7.63
C PHE A 402 -14.89 -13.68 8.54
N PRO A 403 -13.87 -13.43 9.38
CA PRO A 403 -13.36 -14.47 10.26
C PRO A 403 -14.46 -15.00 11.20
N CYS A 404 -14.34 -16.29 11.55
CA CYS A 404 -15.25 -16.98 12.45
C CYS A 404 -16.72 -17.04 11.96
N GLU A 405 -16.98 -16.89 10.65
CA GLU A 405 -18.30 -17.09 10.03
C GLU A 405 -18.56 -18.58 9.69
N TYR A 406 -18.44 -19.46 10.69
CA TYR A 406 -18.52 -20.91 10.50
C TYR A 406 -19.88 -21.37 9.97
N GLU A 407 -20.97 -20.71 10.41
CA GLU A 407 -22.33 -20.99 9.92
C GLU A 407 -22.49 -20.64 8.43
N GLN A 408 -21.68 -19.73 7.90
CA GLN A 408 -21.65 -19.34 6.50
C GLN A 408 -20.65 -20.17 5.68
N GLY A 409 -19.99 -21.13 6.32
CA GLY A 409 -19.07 -22.08 5.71
C GLY A 409 -17.58 -21.72 5.80
N ALA A 410 -17.19 -20.79 6.69
CA ALA A 410 -15.77 -20.55 6.99
C ALA A 410 -15.13 -21.83 7.54
N PHE A 411 -13.88 -22.11 7.15
CA PHE A 411 -13.23 -23.38 7.52
C PHE A 411 -11.70 -23.35 7.49
N MET A 412 -11.09 -22.23 7.08
CA MET A 412 -9.63 -22.16 7.01
C MET A 412 -9.04 -22.01 8.43
N PRO A 413 -7.78 -22.42 8.67
CA PRO A 413 -7.11 -22.25 9.96
C PRO A 413 -6.65 -20.79 10.15
N THR A 414 -7.61 -19.88 10.08
CA THR A 414 -7.42 -18.42 10.14
C THR A 414 -6.91 -18.01 11.51
N THR A 415 -7.44 -18.61 12.58
CA THR A 415 -7.02 -18.37 13.96
C THR A 415 -5.55 -18.71 14.16
N GLU A 416 -5.10 -19.87 13.70
CA GLU A 416 -3.70 -20.31 13.82
C GLU A 416 -2.76 -19.45 12.96
N PHE A 417 -3.22 -19.01 11.79
CA PHE A 417 -2.46 -18.06 10.95
C PHE A 417 -2.24 -16.73 11.67
N VAL A 418 -3.30 -16.15 12.25
CA VAL A 418 -3.21 -14.89 12.99
C VAL A 418 -2.36 -15.06 14.25
N GLN A 419 -2.51 -16.15 14.99
CA GLN A 419 -1.62 -16.49 16.12
C GLN A 419 -0.15 -16.58 15.68
N ALA A 420 0.15 -17.17 14.52
CA ALA A 420 1.51 -17.24 14.00
C ALA A 420 2.08 -15.85 13.68
N ALA A 421 1.29 -14.97 13.05
CA ALA A 421 1.71 -13.60 12.75
C ALA A 421 1.90 -12.74 14.02
N VAL A 422 0.99 -12.82 14.97
CA VAL A 422 0.94 -11.93 16.14
C VAL A 422 1.82 -12.42 17.29
N THR A 423 1.65 -13.69 17.69
CA THR A 423 2.31 -14.26 18.87
C THR A 423 3.70 -14.76 18.53
N LYS A 424 3.87 -15.45 17.39
CA LYS A 424 5.16 -16.06 17.02
C LYS A 424 6.08 -15.09 16.28
N ALA A 425 5.57 -14.36 15.29
CA ALA A 425 6.35 -13.39 14.52
C ALA A 425 6.40 -11.98 15.16
N GLY A 426 5.52 -11.71 16.12
CA GLY A 426 5.55 -10.47 16.91
C GLY A 426 4.91 -9.26 16.23
N TYR A 427 4.02 -9.45 15.24
CA TYR A 427 3.28 -8.35 14.64
C TYR A 427 2.47 -7.56 15.70
N ARG A 428 2.41 -6.23 15.53
CA ARG A 428 1.74 -5.29 16.47
C ARG A 428 0.85 -4.26 15.76
N GLY A 429 0.78 -4.31 14.43
CA GLY A 429 -0.03 -3.37 13.65
C GLY A 429 -1.53 -3.70 13.72
N PRO A 430 -2.36 -3.00 12.91
CA PRO A 430 -3.79 -3.22 12.86
C PRO A 430 -4.15 -4.63 12.37
N TRP A 431 -5.25 -5.16 12.85
CA TRP A 431 -5.92 -6.32 12.29
C TRP A 431 -6.94 -5.81 11.27
N SER A 432 -6.65 -6.01 9.99
CA SER A 432 -7.47 -5.46 8.91
C SER A 432 -8.33 -6.54 8.26
N ILE A 433 -9.61 -6.26 8.04
CA ILE A 433 -10.49 -7.17 7.30
C ILE A 433 -10.35 -6.93 5.79
N GLU A 434 -10.09 -8.00 5.03
CA GLU A 434 -10.12 -7.97 3.57
C GLU A 434 -10.97 -9.13 3.00
N VAL A 435 -12.22 -8.82 2.74
CA VAL A 435 -13.24 -9.72 2.20
C VAL A 435 -13.78 -9.20 0.87
N PHE A 436 -13.85 -10.10 -0.09
CA PHE A 436 -14.60 -9.97 -1.34
C PHE A 436 -15.69 -11.05 -1.36
N ASN A 437 -16.94 -10.62 -1.31
CA ASN A 437 -18.10 -11.51 -1.25
C ASN A 437 -19.15 -11.05 -2.27
N SER A 438 -19.89 -11.98 -2.85
CA SER A 438 -21.00 -11.63 -3.75
C SER A 438 -22.05 -10.73 -3.08
N SER A 439 -22.27 -10.87 -1.77
CA SER A 439 -23.22 -10.01 -1.01
C SER A 439 -22.80 -8.54 -0.94
N LEU A 440 -21.55 -8.20 -1.28
CA LEU A 440 -21.10 -6.81 -1.37
C LEU A 440 -21.71 -6.07 -2.57
N SER A 441 -22.29 -6.82 -3.51
CA SER A 441 -22.98 -6.28 -4.68
C SER A 441 -24.51 -6.26 -4.52
N ASP A 442 -25.00 -6.65 -3.34
CA ASP A 442 -26.43 -6.59 -3.04
C ASP A 442 -26.93 -5.14 -3.11
N GLN A 443 -28.17 -4.94 -3.50
CA GLN A 443 -28.77 -3.60 -3.55
C GLN A 443 -29.24 -3.19 -2.16
N GLY A 444 -29.08 -1.92 -1.81
CA GLY A 444 -29.63 -1.33 -0.59
C GLY A 444 -28.64 -0.47 0.18
N GLU A 445 -29.17 0.53 0.88
CA GLU A 445 -28.37 1.49 1.66
C GLU A 445 -27.79 0.89 2.94
N GLU A 446 -28.39 -0.19 3.46
CA GLU A 446 -27.97 -0.87 4.69
C GLU A 446 -26.79 -1.84 4.48
N VAL A 447 -26.42 -2.13 3.23
CA VAL A 447 -25.37 -3.11 2.89
C VAL A 447 -24.03 -2.76 3.57
N PRO A 448 -23.52 -1.50 3.49
CA PRO A 448 -22.33 -1.09 4.22
C PRO A 448 -22.41 -1.28 5.73
N ALA A 449 -23.52 -0.88 6.36
CA ALA A 449 -23.69 -0.98 7.80
C ALA A 449 -23.69 -2.45 8.26
N HIS A 450 -24.43 -3.31 7.56
CA HIS A 450 -24.50 -4.73 7.88
C HIS A 450 -23.15 -5.44 7.76
N HIS A 451 -22.42 -5.20 6.66
CA HIS A 451 -21.11 -5.82 6.46
C HIS A 451 -20.07 -5.28 7.44
N ALA A 452 -20.09 -3.98 7.78
CA ALA A 452 -19.22 -3.44 8.82
C ALA A 452 -19.48 -4.09 10.19
N MET A 453 -20.75 -4.29 10.58
CA MET A 453 -21.10 -4.99 11.82
C MET A 453 -20.67 -6.45 11.82
N ARG A 454 -20.87 -7.19 10.71
CA ARG A 454 -20.40 -8.57 10.56
C ARG A 454 -18.89 -8.69 10.69
N ALA A 455 -18.17 -7.82 10.00
CA ALA A 455 -16.71 -7.74 10.08
C ALA A 455 -16.23 -7.47 11.51
N ARG A 456 -16.87 -6.53 12.20
CA ARG A 456 -16.56 -6.21 13.60
C ARG A 456 -16.77 -7.41 14.51
N ALA A 457 -17.93 -8.05 14.40
CA ALA A 457 -18.26 -9.23 15.20
C ALA A 457 -17.30 -10.40 14.95
N GLY A 458 -16.85 -10.58 13.70
CA GLY A 458 -15.83 -11.56 13.34
C GLY A 458 -14.49 -11.29 14.00
N LEU A 459 -14.01 -10.04 14.00
CA LEU A 459 -12.76 -9.67 14.68
C LEU A 459 -12.85 -9.85 16.19
N ASP A 460 -13.97 -9.48 16.82
CA ASP A 460 -14.16 -9.64 18.26
C ASP A 460 -14.07 -11.14 18.66
N ARG A 461 -14.74 -12.04 17.91
CA ARG A 461 -14.60 -13.50 18.11
C ARG A 461 -13.18 -14.00 17.85
N LEU A 462 -12.54 -13.53 16.78
CA LEU A 462 -11.19 -13.95 16.43
C LEU A 462 -10.17 -13.54 17.51
N VAL A 463 -10.32 -12.37 18.14
CA VAL A 463 -9.48 -11.97 19.27
C VAL A 463 -9.65 -12.95 20.44
N GLU A 464 -10.88 -13.34 20.76
CA GLU A 464 -11.12 -14.37 21.79
C GLU A 464 -10.42 -15.69 21.44
N GLU A 465 -10.56 -16.20 20.21
CA GLU A 465 -9.93 -17.45 19.80
C GLU A 465 -8.39 -17.39 19.75
N VAL A 466 -7.83 -16.25 19.34
CA VAL A 466 -6.37 -16.07 19.23
C VAL A 466 -5.70 -16.01 20.60
N PHE A 467 -6.37 -15.43 21.61
CA PHE A 467 -5.83 -15.21 22.96
C PHE A 467 -6.46 -16.09 24.06
N ALA A 468 -7.26 -17.08 23.67
CA ALA A 468 -7.87 -18.08 24.57
C ALA A 468 -6.86 -18.99 25.29
#